data_AF-A0AA38U436-F1
#
_entry.id   AF-A0AA38U436-F1
#
_cell.length_a   1.000
_cell.length_b   1.000
_cell.length_c   1.000
_cell.angle_alpha   90.00
_cell.angle_beta   90.00
_cell.angle_gamma   90.00
#
_symmetry.space_group_name_H-M   'P 1'
#
loop_
_entity.id
_entity.type
_entity.pdbx_description
1 polymer ?
#
loop_
_entity_poly.entity_id
_entity_poly.type
_entity_poly.pdbx_seq_one_letter_code
_entity_poly.pdbx_strand_id
1 'polypeptide(L)'
;ILWEICELSFRQDLVALDKYMDKSSLSLIERNALIDECWQGPRNVAVINNSRGFSTPDIQKRIPYICALHRLMSTWKGERPEVLYHPFPTDYGAHNYPIILENIEFSLAQFYVESFLQVFYRFPSIP
;
A
#
# COMPACT_ATOMS: atom_id res chain seq x y z
N ILE A 1 1.36 4.30 -21.08
CA ILE A 1 2.78 4.58 -20.73
C ILE A 1 2.92 5.45 -19.47
N LEU A 2 2.20 6.57 -19.32
CA LEU A 2 2.36 7.45 -18.14
C LEU A 2 2.01 6.73 -16.83
N TRP A 3 0.93 5.95 -16.84
CA TRP A 3 0.44 5.23 -15.67
C TRP A 3 1.41 4.12 -15.22
N GLU A 4 1.94 3.35 -16.17
CA GLU A 4 2.89 2.27 -15.94
C GLU A 4 4.18 2.79 -15.29
N ILE A 5 4.62 3.99 -15.68
CA ILE A 5 5.78 4.66 -15.09
C ILE A 5 5.45 5.13 -13.67
N CYS A 6 4.26 5.69 -13.43
CA CYS A 6 3.82 6.07 -12.09
C CYS A 6 3.74 4.86 -11.16
N GLU A 7 3.19 3.73 -11.63
CA GLU A 7 3.10 2.51 -10.82
C GLU A 7 4.48 1.95 -10.49
N LEU A 8 5.38 1.83 -11.48
CA LEU A 8 6.75 1.36 -11.21
C LEU A 8 7.49 2.29 -10.24
N SER A 9 7.33 3.60 -10.42
CA SER A 9 7.95 4.59 -9.53
C SER A 9 7.39 4.47 -8.11
N PHE A 10 6.07 4.31 -7.97
CA PHE A 10 5.41 4.05 -6.69
C PHE A 10 5.96 2.80 -6.01
N ARG A 11 6.12 1.68 -6.73
CA ARG A 11 6.66 0.43 -6.16
C ARG A 11 8.09 0.61 -5.66
N GLN A 12 8.95 1.33 -6.40
CA GLN A 12 10.32 1.61 -5.97
C GLN A 12 10.35 2.57 -4.77
N ASP A 13 9.52 3.60 -4.79
CA ASP A 13 9.36 4.55 -3.68
C ASP A 13 8.89 3.84 -2.41
N LEU A 14 7.89 2.95 -2.51
CA LEU A 14 7.40 2.15 -1.38
C LEU A 14 8.49 1.24 -0.81
N VAL A 15 9.22 0.51 -1.67
CA VAL A 15 10.34 -0.35 -1.24
C VAL A 15 11.46 0.45 -0.58
N ALA A 16 11.77 1.63 -1.12
CA ALA A 16 12.79 2.50 -0.55
C ALA A 16 12.35 2.98 0.84
N LEU A 17 11.12 3.49 0.96
CA LEU A 17 10.56 3.96 2.23
C LEU A 17 10.49 2.84 3.27
N ASP A 18 10.05 1.66 2.85
CA ASP A 18 9.90 0.49 3.71
C ASP A 18 11.19 0.12 4.44
N LYS A 19 12.33 0.18 3.74
CA LYS A 19 13.65 -0.08 4.34
C LYS A 19 14.00 0.88 5.48
N TYR A 20 13.49 2.11 5.45
CA TYR A 20 13.71 3.08 6.53
C TYR A 20 12.67 2.94 7.64
N MET A 21 11.44 2.60 7.30
CA MET A 21 10.31 2.62 8.21
C MET A 21 10.10 1.31 8.96
N ASP A 22 10.52 0.17 8.40
CA ASP A 22 10.29 -1.13 9.03
C ASP A 22 10.99 -1.22 10.38
N LYS A 23 10.21 -1.63 11.39
CA LYS A 23 10.70 -2.00 12.74
C LYS A 23 10.31 -3.43 13.11
N SER A 24 9.87 -4.22 12.13
CA SER A 24 9.57 -5.63 12.32
C SER A 24 10.85 -6.44 12.58
N SER A 25 10.68 -7.64 13.12
CA SER A 25 11.74 -8.64 13.23
C SER A 25 11.71 -9.66 12.09
N LEU A 26 11.05 -9.33 10.96
CA LEU A 26 10.95 -10.23 9.82
C LEU A 26 12.30 -10.40 9.14
N SER A 27 12.56 -11.60 8.63
CA SER A 27 13.69 -11.82 7.73
C SER A 27 13.51 -11.06 6.41
N LEU A 28 14.60 -10.85 5.68
CA LEU A 28 14.56 -10.21 4.36
C LEU A 28 13.62 -10.94 3.38
N ILE A 29 13.51 -12.26 3.48
CA ILE A 29 12.64 -13.08 2.61
C ILE A 29 11.18 -12.81 2.95
N GLU A 30 10.82 -12.89 4.24
CA GLU A 30 9.45 -12.62 4.70
C GLU A 30 9.04 -11.18 4.41
N ARG A 31 9.96 -10.22 4.57
CA ARG A 31 9.69 -8.81 4.26
C ARG A 31 9.43 -8.59 2.78
N ASN A 32 10.23 -9.18 1.90
CA ASN A 32 10.00 -9.06 0.46
C ASN A 32 8.70 -9.73 0.03
N ALA A 33 8.35 -10.89 0.60
CA ALA A 33 7.07 -11.53 0.33
C ALA A 33 5.88 -10.62 0.71
N LEU A 34 5.94 -9.98 1.89
CA LEU A 34 4.91 -9.03 2.33
C LEU A 34 4.79 -7.81 1.40
N ILE A 35 5.93 -7.26 0.95
CA ILE A 35 5.96 -6.14 0.00
C ILE A 35 5.37 -6.56 -1.36
N ASP A 36 5.73 -7.74 -1.86
CA ASP A 36 5.30 -8.19 -3.19
C ASP A 36 3.79 -8.50 -3.26
N GLU A 37 3.11 -8.65 -2.12
CA GLU A 37 1.64 -8.73 -2.04
C GLU A 37 0.94 -7.39 -2.37
N CYS A 38 1.66 -6.26 -2.32
CA CYS A 38 1.07 -4.92 -2.53
C CYS A 38 0.72 -4.61 -3.99
N TRP A 39 1.08 -5.47 -4.95
CA TRP A 39 0.77 -5.24 -6.37
C TRP A 39 0.59 -6.54 -7.13
N GLN A 40 0.12 -6.44 -8.37
CA GLN A 40 0.05 -7.60 -9.24
C GLN A 40 1.39 -7.83 -9.96
N GLY A 41 1.87 -9.07 -9.87
CA GLY A 41 2.99 -9.56 -10.67
C GLY A 41 4.37 -9.13 -10.13
N PRO A 42 5.42 -9.30 -10.92
CA PRO A 42 6.78 -9.00 -10.50
C PRO A 42 6.97 -7.50 -10.22
N ARG A 43 7.72 -7.17 -9.18
CA ARG A 43 8.02 -5.79 -8.74
C ARG A 43 8.45 -4.84 -9.86
N ASN A 44 9.30 -5.34 -10.78
CA ASN A 44 9.91 -4.53 -11.84
C ASN A 44 9.14 -4.57 -13.17
N VAL A 45 7.89 -5.08 -13.17
CA VAL A 45 7.07 -5.19 -14.38
C VAL A 45 5.72 -4.53 -14.14
N ALA A 46 5.45 -3.45 -14.89
CA ALA A 46 4.13 -2.82 -14.91
C ALA A 46 3.13 -3.72 -15.65
N VAL A 47 1.91 -3.82 -15.13
CA VAL A 47 0.85 -4.59 -15.77
C VAL A 47 0.04 -3.64 -16.66
N ILE A 48 0.05 -3.85 -17.97
CA ILE A 48 -0.59 -2.94 -18.96
C ILE A 48 -2.14 -2.90 -18.84
N ASN A 49 -2.73 -3.78 -18.02
CA ASN A 49 -4.18 -3.92 -17.86
C ASN A 49 -4.64 -3.48 -16.47
N ASN A 50 -5.35 -2.34 -16.40
CA ASN A 50 -5.93 -1.74 -15.18
C ASN A 50 -7.11 -2.52 -14.57
N SER A 51 -7.29 -3.79 -14.95
CA SER A 51 -8.32 -4.66 -14.39
C SER A 51 -8.10 -5.05 -12.92
N ARG A 52 -6.92 -4.75 -12.35
CA ARG A 52 -6.48 -5.09 -10.99
C ARG A 52 -5.46 -4.04 -10.48
N GLY A 53 -5.10 -4.08 -9.20
CA GLY A 53 -4.21 -3.12 -8.56
C GLY A 53 -4.94 -1.89 -8.00
N PHE A 54 -4.20 -0.91 -7.49
CA PHE A 54 -4.78 0.30 -6.88
C PHE A 54 -5.53 1.21 -7.84
N SER A 55 -5.24 1.13 -9.14
CA SER A 55 -5.84 2.03 -10.13
C SER A 55 -7.10 1.46 -10.79
N THR A 56 -7.58 0.29 -10.33
CA THR A 56 -8.85 -0.26 -10.80
C THR A 56 -10.02 0.52 -10.17
N PRO A 57 -11.06 0.91 -10.93
CA PRO A 57 -12.18 1.67 -10.38
C PRO A 57 -13.05 0.87 -9.40
N ASP A 58 -12.94 -0.46 -9.44
CA ASP A 58 -13.68 -1.38 -8.59
C ASP A 58 -12.96 -1.59 -7.23
N ILE A 59 -13.48 -0.97 -6.17
CA ILE A 59 -12.95 -1.07 -4.80
C ILE A 59 -12.77 -2.53 -4.35
N GLN A 60 -13.65 -3.45 -4.79
CA GLN A 60 -13.57 -4.86 -4.40
C GLN A 60 -12.30 -5.52 -4.95
N LYS A 61 -11.88 -5.13 -6.15
CA LYS A 61 -10.63 -5.60 -6.75
C LYS A 61 -9.39 -4.95 -6.14
N ARG A 62 -9.54 -3.84 -5.41
CA ARG A 62 -8.45 -3.18 -4.67
C ARG A 62 -8.17 -3.84 -3.33
N ILE A 63 -9.16 -4.50 -2.73
CA ILE A 63 -9.09 -5.10 -1.38
C ILE A 63 -7.80 -5.88 -1.10
N PRO A 64 -7.35 -6.83 -1.96
CA PRO A 64 -6.14 -7.60 -1.65
C PRO A 64 -4.91 -6.71 -1.47
N TYR A 65 -4.80 -5.68 -2.29
CA TYR A 65 -3.68 -4.74 -2.27
C TYR A 65 -3.78 -3.78 -1.09
N ILE A 66 -4.98 -3.25 -0.79
CA ILE A 66 -5.20 -2.41 0.40
C ILE A 66 -4.87 -3.19 1.67
N CYS A 67 -5.28 -4.46 1.76
CA CYS A 67 -4.98 -5.34 2.90
C CYS A 67 -3.47 -5.60 3.04
N ALA A 68 -2.77 -5.86 1.93
CA ALA A 68 -1.31 -6.03 1.93
C ALA A 68 -0.59 -4.75 2.40
N LEU A 69 -1.02 -3.59 1.91
CA LEU A 69 -0.46 -2.29 2.29
C LEU A 69 -0.74 -1.96 3.76
N HIS A 70 -1.94 -2.26 4.25
CA HIS A 70 -2.31 -2.16 5.67
C HIS A 70 -1.37 -3.00 6.54
N ARG A 71 -1.15 -4.27 6.17
CA ARG A 71 -0.22 -5.15 6.89
C ARG A 71 1.21 -4.63 6.87
N LEU A 72 1.69 -4.16 5.72
CA LEU A 72 3.04 -3.62 5.56
C LEU A 72 3.27 -2.39 6.44
N MET A 73 2.37 -1.42 6.37
CA MET A 73 2.46 -0.16 7.11
C MET A 73 2.18 -0.33 8.61
N SER A 74 1.44 -1.37 8.99
CA SER A 74 1.25 -1.73 10.40
C SER A 74 2.58 -2.02 11.10
N THR A 75 3.61 -2.47 10.39
CA THR A 75 4.94 -2.71 10.99
C THR A 75 5.85 -1.49 10.99
N TRP A 76 5.43 -0.37 10.40
CA TRP A 76 6.26 0.83 10.34
C TRP A 76 6.41 1.51 11.70
N LYS A 77 7.55 2.18 11.89
CA LYS A 77 7.82 3.02 13.06
C LYS A 77 7.11 4.37 12.97
N GLY A 78 7.08 5.09 14.09
CA GLY A 78 6.41 6.39 14.19
C GLY A 78 4.95 6.30 14.64
N GLU A 79 4.30 7.46 14.71
CA GLU A 79 2.87 7.59 14.95
C GLU A 79 2.11 7.10 13.72
N ARG A 80 1.19 6.16 13.91
CA ARG A 80 0.40 5.55 12.83
C ARG A 80 -1.05 6.04 12.94
N PRO A 81 -1.80 6.13 11.81
CA PRO A 81 -3.23 6.40 11.85
C PRO A 81 -4.02 5.28 12.56
N GLU A 82 -5.19 5.63 13.11
CA GLU A 82 -6.05 4.73 13.88
C GLU A 82 -6.34 3.40 13.17
N VAL A 83 -6.54 3.45 11.85
CA VAL A 83 -6.82 2.28 11.01
C VAL A 83 -5.75 1.19 11.08
N LEU A 84 -4.50 1.52 11.45
CA LEU A 84 -3.37 0.58 11.55
C LEU A 84 -3.22 -0.06 12.95
N TYR A 85 -4.03 0.31 13.93
CA TYR A 85 -4.01 -0.36 15.26
C TYR A 85 -4.99 -1.54 15.34
N HIS A 86 -5.87 -1.67 14.36
CA HIS A 86 -6.87 -2.73 14.30
C HIS A 86 -6.61 -3.66 13.12
N PRO A 87 -7.00 -4.95 13.23
CA PRO A 87 -6.97 -5.87 12.09
C PRO A 87 -7.78 -5.32 10.91
N PHE A 88 -7.35 -5.65 9.69
CA PHE A 88 -8.10 -5.30 8.49
C PHE A 88 -9.53 -5.89 8.53
N PRO A 89 -10.58 -5.12 8.20
CA PRO A 89 -11.96 -5.57 8.34
C PRO A 89 -12.30 -6.69 7.35
N THR A 90 -12.92 -7.75 7.87
CA THR A 90 -13.29 -8.96 7.12
C THR A 90 -14.80 -9.10 6.86
N ASP A 91 -15.62 -8.18 7.36
CA ASP A 91 -17.08 -8.23 7.16
C ASP A 91 -17.49 -7.60 5.82
N TYR A 92 -17.23 -8.35 4.74
CA TYR A 92 -17.55 -7.96 3.37
C TYR A 92 -19.06 -7.75 3.10
N GLY A 93 -19.93 -8.21 4.00
CA GLY A 93 -21.39 -8.15 3.83
C GLY A 93 -22.04 -6.89 4.40
N ALA A 94 -21.30 -6.09 5.17
CA ALA A 94 -21.83 -4.88 5.78
C ALA A 94 -22.14 -3.82 4.71
N HIS A 95 -23.30 -3.17 4.81
CA HIS A 95 -23.75 -2.16 3.83
C HIS A 95 -22.78 -0.97 3.71
N ASN A 96 -22.04 -0.66 4.77
CA ASN A 96 -21.04 0.41 4.83
C ASN A 96 -19.61 -0.06 4.48
N TYR A 97 -19.41 -1.32 4.09
CA TYR A 97 -18.08 -1.86 3.82
C TYR A 97 -17.29 -1.08 2.75
N PRO A 98 -17.90 -0.64 1.61
CA PRO A 98 -17.19 0.19 0.64
C PRO A 98 -16.66 1.51 1.23
N ILE A 99 -17.47 2.18 2.06
CA ILE A 99 -17.09 3.44 2.73
C ILE A 99 -15.94 3.21 3.71
N ILE A 100 -15.98 2.11 4.46
CA ILE A 100 -14.89 1.71 5.36
C ILE A 100 -13.60 1.50 4.56
N LEU A 101 -13.68 0.79 3.43
CA LEU A 101 -12.52 0.54 2.58
C LEU A 101 -11.92 1.83 1.99
N GLU A 102 -12.76 2.75 1.52
CA GLU A 102 -12.31 4.05 1.02
C GLU A 102 -11.60 4.85 2.12
N ASN A 103 -12.13 4.84 3.34
CA ASN A 103 -11.48 5.50 4.48
C ASN A 103 -10.13 4.88 4.83
N ILE A 104 -10.02 3.54 4.78
CA ILE A 104 -8.74 2.85 4.99
C ILE A 104 -7.76 3.20 3.88
N GLU A 105 -8.16 3.07 2.61
CA GLU A 105 -7.32 3.39 1.45
C GLU A 105 -6.81 4.83 1.51
N PHE A 106 -7.69 5.79 1.81
CA PHE A 106 -7.31 7.19 2.01
C PHE A 106 -6.32 7.36 3.16
N SER A 107 -6.58 6.76 4.32
CA SER A 107 -5.69 6.86 5.49
C SER A 107 -4.31 6.27 5.23
N LEU A 108 -4.23 5.15 4.50
CA LEU A 108 -2.97 4.53 4.10
C LEU A 108 -2.21 5.40 3.09
N ALA A 109 -2.92 5.95 2.10
CA ALA A 109 -2.32 6.85 1.11
C ALA A 109 -1.77 8.12 1.76
N GLN A 110 -2.51 8.72 2.69
CA GLN A 110 -2.05 9.88 3.46
C GLN A 110 -0.80 9.53 4.28
N PHE A 111 -0.84 8.42 5.04
CA PHE A 111 0.29 7.99 5.85
C PHE A 111 1.55 7.68 5.02
N TYR A 112 1.37 7.08 3.84
CA TYR A 112 2.44 6.88 2.85
C TYR A 112 3.09 8.20 2.44
N VAL A 113 2.28 9.17 1.98
CA VAL A 113 2.76 10.45 1.46
C VAL A 113 3.49 11.24 2.56
N GLU A 114 2.92 11.30 3.75
CA GLU A 114 3.52 12.00 4.89
C GLU A 114 4.83 11.35 5.32
N SER A 115 4.85 10.01 5.46
CA SER A 115 6.07 9.27 5.80
C SER A 115 7.16 9.45 4.75
N PHE A 116 6.78 9.41 3.47
CA PHE A 116 7.72 9.59 2.37
C PHE A 116 8.33 11.00 2.38
N LEU A 117 7.49 12.02 2.56
CA LEU A 117 7.93 13.41 2.65
C LEU A 117 8.87 13.64 3.83
N GLN A 118 8.58 13.03 4.99
CA GLN A 118 9.44 13.14 6.17
C GLN A 118 10.81 12.47 5.98
N VAL A 119 10.86 11.32 5.30
CA VAL A 119 12.11 10.57 5.11
C VAL A 119 12.96 11.14 3.97
N PHE A 120 12.34 11.52 2.86
CA PHE A 120 13.05 11.88 1.62
C PHE A 120 12.95 13.35 1.23
N TYR A 121 12.17 14.17 1.96
CA TYR A 121 11.99 15.61 1.69
C TYR A 121 11.50 15.93 0.27
N ARG A 122 10.74 15.00 -0.34
CA ARG A 122 10.07 15.18 -1.63
C ARG A 122 8.73 14.45 -1.64
N PHE A 123 7.90 14.73 -2.64
CA PHE A 123 6.68 13.97 -2.86
C PHE A 123 6.96 12.60 -3.50
N PRO A 124 6.23 11.54 -3.10
CA PRO A 124 6.30 10.25 -3.76
C PRO A 124 5.53 10.24 -5.09
N SER A 125 5.75 9.19 -5.87
CA SER A 125 4.84 8.83 -6.96
C SER A 125 3.56 8.21 -6.42
N ILE A 126 2.42 8.56 -7.02
CA ILE A 126 1.09 8.01 -6.70
C ILE A 126 0.49 7.42 -8.00
N PRO A 127 0.05 6.15 -8.01
CA PRO A 127 -0.50 5.47 -9.19
C PRO A 127 -1.98 5.79 -9.47
#